data_AF-A0A9D2IX90-F1
#
_entry.id   AF-A0A9D2IX90-F1
#
_cell.length_a   1.000
_cell.length_b   1.000
_cell.length_c   1.000
_cell.angle_alpha   90.00
_cell.angle_beta   90.00
_cell.angle_gamma   90.00
#
_symmetry.space_group_name_H-M   'P 1'
#
loop_
_entity.id
_entity.type
_entity.pdbx_description
1 polymer ?
#
loop_
_entity_poly.entity_id
_entity_poly.type
_entity_poly.pdbx_seq_one_letter_code
_entity_poly.pdbx_strand_id
1 'polypeptide(L)'
;MQIQNLTLNNISPQKISYKNNNTNNSTPKCDNSIKDVPNSFYRPLNFGGNIRVYDPMEEIRKEKELRENLFNQFMVEQKDSDGNTITDKQGRPITKLDPKIKEMLDSTTFEFTAPNGSKMNCTIKDAINAYIVDTLDEDTKFHRVIHGSSLESINDIINNGPDMRKTTTNAFGPGMYFAFSEGDAHDYSDAKLMADVIPQERENGEKGKIVRFNTNFYDKINNHNLHKAITDFTGLEAPDEPWQPYYIERAYMELPAKLVDEYCRDLMVEEMGIDAAQCGARGFHSCAVVLNPDAITNIQEFNPYRYY
;
A
#
# COMPACT_ATOMS: atom_id res chain seq x y z
N MET A 1 -37.28 -28.01 -23.66
CA MET A 1 -36.21 -28.74 -22.96
C MET A 1 -36.18 -28.20 -21.53
N GLN A 2 -36.38 -29.07 -20.54
CA GLN A 2 -36.73 -28.73 -19.16
C GLN A 2 -35.55 -28.11 -18.37
N ILE A 3 -35.91 -27.14 -17.53
CA ILE A 3 -35.11 -26.60 -16.42
C ILE A 3 -35.05 -27.67 -15.32
N GLN A 4 -33.85 -28.01 -14.85
CA GLN A 4 -33.67 -28.80 -13.63
C GLN A 4 -33.17 -27.91 -12.50
N ASN A 5 -34.03 -27.78 -11.49
CA ASN A 5 -33.71 -27.28 -10.16
C ASN A 5 -32.74 -28.26 -9.46
N LEU A 6 -31.71 -27.74 -8.80
CA LEU A 6 -30.99 -28.48 -7.77
C LEU A 6 -30.99 -27.69 -6.46
N THR A 7 -31.34 -28.44 -5.43
CA THR A 7 -31.85 -28.06 -4.11
C THR A 7 -30.72 -27.66 -3.17
N LEU A 8 -30.97 -26.63 -2.35
CA LEU A 8 -30.18 -26.24 -1.18
C LEU A 8 -30.12 -27.38 -0.15
N ASN A 9 -28.90 -27.83 0.19
CA ASN A 9 -28.66 -28.61 1.39
C ASN A 9 -27.93 -27.74 2.42
N ASN A 10 -28.61 -27.50 3.54
CA ASN A 10 -28.09 -26.89 4.76
C ASN A 10 -26.94 -27.71 5.34
N ILE A 11 -25.76 -27.10 5.52
CA ILE A 11 -24.73 -27.61 6.43
C ILE A 11 -24.21 -26.43 7.26
N SER A 12 -24.40 -26.52 8.57
CA SER A 12 -23.93 -25.56 9.59
C SER A 12 -22.40 -25.39 9.58
N PRO A 13 -21.88 -24.21 9.95
CA PRO A 13 -20.44 -23.97 10.02
C PRO A 13 -19.79 -24.77 11.15
N GLN A 14 -18.89 -25.69 10.79
CA GLN A 14 -17.98 -26.32 11.76
C GLN A 14 -16.80 -25.36 12.04
N LYS A 15 -16.66 -24.96 13.31
CA LYS A 15 -15.47 -24.28 13.85
C LYS A 15 -14.24 -25.17 13.68
N ILE A 16 -13.27 -24.72 12.90
CA ILE A 16 -11.93 -25.33 12.84
C ILE A 16 -11.10 -24.76 14.00
N SER A 17 -10.61 -25.64 14.87
CA SER A 17 -9.71 -25.35 15.99
C SER A 17 -8.29 -25.72 15.58
N TYR A 18 -7.37 -24.76 15.59
CA TYR A 18 -5.95 -25.03 15.38
C TYR A 18 -5.26 -25.28 16.73
N LYS A 19 -4.83 -26.52 16.96
CA LYS A 19 -3.89 -26.88 18.03
C LYS A 19 -2.48 -26.53 17.56
N ASN A 20 -1.82 -25.65 18.29
CA ASN A 20 -0.43 -25.28 18.07
C ASN A 20 0.49 -26.32 18.75
N ASN A 21 1.18 -27.14 17.96
CA ASN A 21 2.26 -28.00 18.44
C ASN A 21 3.53 -27.63 17.67
N ASN A 22 4.43 -26.86 18.30
CA ASN A 22 5.85 -27.02 17.99
C ASN A 22 6.73 -26.53 19.15
N THR A 23 7.54 -27.47 19.63
CA THR A 23 8.59 -27.31 20.64
C THR A 23 9.96 -27.18 19.96
N ASN A 24 10.80 -26.29 20.52
CA ASN A 24 12.27 -26.23 20.45
C ASN A 24 12.95 -25.85 19.12
N ASN A 25 13.60 -24.66 19.08
CA ASN A 25 15.06 -24.56 19.32
C ASN A 25 15.64 -23.14 19.22
N SER A 26 16.38 -22.78 20.27
CA SER A 26 17.58 -21.91 20.37
C SER A 26 17.67 -20.59 19.58
N THR A 27 17.48 -19.47 20.28
CA THR A 27 17.96 -18.12 19.92
C THR A 27 19.43 -17.90 20.34
N PRO A 28 20.27 -17.21 19.53
CA PRO A 28 21.58 -16.75 19.97
C PRO A 28 21.45 -15.58 20.95
N LYS A 29 22.33 -15.52 21.96
CA LYS A 29 22.41 -14.43 22.93
C LYS A 29 23.00 -13.17 22.28
N CYS A 30 22.26 -12.07 22.29
CA CYS A 30 22.82 -10.72 22.10
C CYS A 30 23.11 -10.10 23.47
N ASP A 31 24.33 -9.57 23.62
CA ASP A 31 24.81 -8.84 24.78
C ASP A 31 24.00 -7.55 25.01
N ASN A 32 23.36 -7.44 26.17
CA ASN A 32 22.70 -6.22 26.63
C ASN A 32 23.71 -5.33 27.34
N SER A 33 24.28 -4.35 26.63
CA SER A 33 25.02 -3.24 27.24
C SER A 33 24.49 -1.89 26.78
N ILE A 34 23.21 -1.63 27.07
CA ILE A 34 22.70 -0.25 27.16
C ILE A 34 22.54 0.08 28.63
N LYS A 35 23.58 0.73 29.18
CA LYS A 35 23.48 1.44 30.46
C LYS A 35 22.84 2.80 30.19
N ASP A 36 21.96 3.18 31.11
CA ASP A 36 21.46 4.54 31.35
C ASP A 36 20.34 5.06 30.43
N VAL A 37 19.12 4.54 30.64
CA VAL A 37 17.88 5.29 30.38
C VAL A 37 17.29 5.69 31.74
N PRO A 38 16.93 6.97 32.00
CA PRO A 38 16.44 7.42 33.29
C PRO A 38 15.14 6.69 33.69
N ASN A 39 15.13 6.15 34.90
CA ASN A 39 14.10 5.28 35.49
C ASN A 39 12.76 5.98 35.81
N SER A 40 12.41 7.08 35.14
CA SER A 40 11.34 8.01 35.57
C SER A 40 10.04 7.97 34.76
N PHE A 41 9.85 7.04 33.81
CA PHE A 41 8.57 6.86 33.10
C PHE A 41 7.78 5.60 33.48
N TYR A 42 8.23 4.84 34.49
CA TYR A 42 7.49 3.68 35.00
C TYR A 42 6.48 4.11 36.07
N ARG A 43 5.24 4.42 35.67
CA ARG A 43 4.11 4.40 36.61
C ARG A 43 3.44 3.02 36.53
N PRO A 44 3.54 2.17 37.57
CA PRO A 44 2.70 0.99 37.65
C PRO A 44 1.25 1.43 37.84
N LEU A 45 0.42 1.23 36.81
CA LEU A 45 -1.03 1.32 36.95
C LEU A 45 -1.48 0.06 37.70
N ASN A 46 -1.75 0.20 38.99
CA ASN A 46 -2.09 -0.90 39.87
C ASN A 46 -3.60 -1.17 39.79
N PHE A 47 -4.00 -2.17 39.00
CA PHE A 47 -5.40 -2.59 38.89
C PHE A 47 -5.49 -4.12 38.91
N GLY A 48 -6.01 -4.67 40.01
CA GLY A 48 -6.68 -5.97 40.01
C GLY A 48 -5.89 -7.18 39.49
N GLY A 49 -4.62 -7.33 39.85
CA GLY A 49 -3.94 -8.63 39.85
C GLY A 49 -2.92 -8.90 38.74
N ASN A 50 -2.78 -8.04 37.73
CA ASN A 50 -1.65 -8.10 36.80
C ASN A 50 -1.13 -6.69 36.53
N ILE A 51 0.06 -6.36 37.05
CA ILE A 51 0.75 -5.12 36.73
C ILE A 51 1.19 -5.21 35.27
N ARG A 52 0.49 -4.52 34.37
CA ARG A 52 0.98 -4.33 33.01
C ARG A 52 2.06 -3.24 33.04
N VAL A 53 3.31 -3.66 32.91
CA VAL A 53 4.41 -2.72 32.70
C VAL A 53 4.24 -2.16 31.28
N TYR A 54 3.96 -0.86 31.19
CA TYR A 54 3.90 -0.17 29.91
C TYR A 54 5.32 0.04 29.38
N ASP A 55 5.64 -0.67 28.30
CA ASP A 55 6.85 -0.45 27.52
C ASP A 55 6.44 0.14 26.16
N PRO A 56 6.69 1.45 25.92
CA PRO A 56 6.31 2.11 24.68
C PRO A 56 6.84 1.40 23.43
N MET A 57 8.05 0.84 23.50
CA MET A 57 8.68 0.19 22.34
C MET A 57 8.02 -1.16 22.04
N GLU A 58 7.67 -1.90 23.08
CA GLU A 58 6.95 -3.16 22.94
C GLU A 58 5.52 -2.95 22.43
N GLU A 59 4.85 -1.86 22.84
CA GLU A 59 3.52 -1.51 22.33
C GLU A 59 3.57 -1.12 20.85
N ILE A 60 4.57 -0.34 20.43
CA ILE A 60 4.82 -0.04 19.00
C ILE A 60 5.08 -1.34 18.21
N ARG A 61 5.88 -2.25 18.76
CA ARG A 61 6.20 -3.54 18.13
C ARG A 61 4.94 -4.40 17.96
N LYS A 62 4.12 -4.53 19.01
CA LYS A 62 2.86 -5.28 18.98
C LYS A 62 1.84 -4.67 18.03
N GLU A 63 1.73 -3.34 18.01
CA GLU A 63 0.86 -2.64 17.06
C GLU A 63 1.25 -2.94 15.62
N LYS A 64 2.55 -2.86 15.31
CA LYS A 64 3.08 -3.19 13.98
C LYS A 64 2.80 -4.65 13.61
N GLU A 65 3.10 -5.58 14.51
CA GLU A 65 2.88 -7.02 14.32
C GLU A 65 1.39 -7.33 14.11
N LEU A 66 0.48 -6.72 14.87
CA LEU A 66 -0.96 -6.87 14.69
C LEU A 66 -1.43 -6.37 13.33
N ARG A 67 -1.00 -5.16 12.93
CA ARG A 67 -1.36 -4.57 11.63
C ARG A 67 -0.88 -5.43 10.47
N GLU A 68 0.34 -5.95 10.55
CA GLU A 68 0.91 -6.86 9.55
C GLU A 68 0.14 -8.19 9.51
N ASN A 69 -0.14 -8.79 10.66
CA ASN A 69 -0.90 -10.05 10.73
C ASN A 69 -2.35 -9.91 10.24
N LEU A 70 -3.01 -8.78 10.50
CA LEU A 70 -4.35 -8.50 9.97
C LEU A 70 -4.34 -8.35 8.45
N PHE A 71 -3.38 -7.58 7.93
CA PHE A 71 -3.26 -7.39 6.48
C PHE A 71 -2.89 -8.68 5.75
N ASN A 72 -1.93 -9.44 6.28
CA ASN A 72 -1.43 -10.68 5.66
C ASN A 72 -2.49 -11.80 5.57
N GLN A 73 -3.58 -11.75 6.35
CA GLN A 73 -4.71 -12.68 6.19
C GLN A 73 -5.40 -12.56 4.82
N PHE A 74 -5.20 -11.44 4.14
CA PHE A 74 -5.79 -11.13 2.84
C PHE A 74 -4.77 -11.12 1.71
N MET A 75 -3.57 -11.63 1.97
CA MET A 75 -2.49 -11.70 1.00
C MET A 75 -2.20 -13.16 0.67
N VAL A 76 -2.14 -13.48 -0.62
CA VAL A 76 -1.92 -14.83 -1.14
C VAL A 76 -0.59 -14.88 -1.89
N GLU A 77 0.26 -15.84 -1.52
CA GLU A 77 1.51 -16.12 -2.23
C GLU A 77 1.24 -16.49 -3.69
N GLN A 78 1.96 -15.84 -4.60
CA GLN A 78 1.91 -16.14 -6.02
C GLN A 78 2.71 -17.40 -6.32
N LYS A 79 2.16 -18.24 -7.20
CA LYS A 79 2.77 -19.50 -7.64
C LYS A 79 2.98 -19.48 -9.16
N ASP A 80 4.08 -20.06 -9.61
CA ASP A 80 4.32 -20.28 -11.04
C ASP A 80 3.44 -21.42 -11.59
N SER A 81 3.57 -21.73 -12.89
CA SER A 81 2.82 -22.81 -13.55
C SER A 81 3.11 -24.20 -12.96
N ASP A 82 4.24 -24.36 -12.28
CA ASP A 82 4.69 -25.61 -11.69
C ASP A 82 4.33 -25.70 -10.18
N GLY A 83 3.69 -24.65 -9.64
CA GLY A 83 3.25 -24.57 -8.25
C GLY A 83 4.32 -24.08 -7.27
N ASN A 84 5.47 -23.57 -7.74
CA ASN A 84 6.51 -23.02 -6.87
C ASN A 84 6.20 -21.56 -6.49
N THR A 85 6.59 -21.15 -5.29
CA THR A 85 6.48 -19.75 -4.85
C THR A 85 7.30 -18.84 -5.76
N ILE A 86 6.64 -17.86 -6.36
CA ILE A 86 7.31 -16.78 -7.07
C ILE A 86 7.91 -15.85 -6.01
N THR A 87 9.19 -15.54 -6.17
CA THR A 87 9.91 -14.65 -5.26
C THR A 87 10.41 -13.39 -5.97
N ASP A 88 10.54 -12.31 -5.20
CA ASP A 88 11.24 -11.12 -5.67
C ASP A 88 12.76 -11.38 -5.77
N LYS A 89 13.50 -10.37 -6.25
CA LYS A 89 14.97 -10.45 -6.40
C LYS A 89 15.71 -10.70 -5.08
N GLN A 90 15.07 -10.53 -3.92
CA GLN A 90 15.63 -10.82 -2.59
C GLN A 90 15.20 -12.19 -2.06
N GLY A 91 14.48 -12.99 -2.86
CA GLY A 91 14.00 -14.31 -2.46
C GLY A 91 12.78 -14.27 -1.56
N ARG A 92 12.12 -13.11 -1.40
CA ARG A 92 10.89 -13.00 -0.59
C ARG A 92 9.68 -13.39 -1.43
N PRO A 93 8.70 -14.13 -0.89
CA PRO A 93 7.47 -14.45 -1.62
C PRO A 93 6.78 -13.19 -2.15
N ILE A 94 6.41 -13.22 -3.43
CA ILE A 94 5.49 -12.23 -3.99
C ILE A 94 4.09 -12.61 -3.54
N THR A 95 3.39 -11.67 -2.91
CA THR A 95 2.00 -11.84 -2.47
C THR A 95 1.11 -10.85 -3.19
N LYS A 96 -0.13 -11.24 -3.47
CA LYS A 96 -1.18 -10.33 -3.98
C LYS A 96 -2.41 -10.40 -3.09
N LEU A 97 -3.28 -9.41 -3.23
CA LEU A 97 -4.58 -9.41 -2.58
C LEU A 97 -5.35 -10.70 -2.88
N ASP A 98 -6.07 -11.22 -1.88
CA ASP A 98 -6.93 -12.39 -2.02
C ASP A 98 -7.86 -12.20 -3.23
N PRO A 99 -7.88 -13.15 -4.19
CA PRO A 99 -8.71 -13.07 -5.39
C PRO A 99 -10.19 -12.78 -5.10
N LYS A 100 -10.73 -13.24 -3.97
CA LYS A 100 -12.12 -12.97 -3.58
C LYS A 100 -12.36 -11.51 -3.21
N ILE A 101 -11.40 -10.87 -2.55
CA ILE A 101 -11.48 -9.43 -2.26
C ILE A 101 -11.31 -8.64 -3.54
N LYS A 102 -10.35 -9.03 -4.38
CA LYS A 102 -10.17 -8.39 -5.69
C LYS A 102 -11.45 -8.46 -6.52
N GLU A 103 -12.05 -9.65 -6.66
CA GLU A 103 -13.31 -9.85 -7.39
C GLU A 103 -14.46 -9.01 -6.81
N MET A 104 -14.56 -8.93 -5.48
CA MET A 104 -15.55 -8.07 -4.83
C MET A 104 -15.34 -6.60 -5.21
N LEU A 105 -14.11 -6.10 -5.17
CA LEU A 105 -13.79 -4.71 -5.51
C LEU A 105 -13.96 -4.42 -7.02
N ASP A 106 -13.64 -5.38 -7.88
CA ASP A 106 -13.81 -5.28 -9.34
C ASP A 106 -15.28 -5.24 -9.76
N SER A 107 -16.13 -6.00 -9.08
CA SER A 107 -17.55 -6.18 -9.46
C SER A 107 -18.51 -5.21 -8.76
N THR A 108 -18.10 -4.62 -7.64
CA THR A 108 -18.95 -3.72 -6.85
C THR A 108 -18.92 -2.30 -7.39
N THR A 109 -20.09 -1.70 -7.57
CA THR A 109 -20.23 -0.27 -7.85
C THR A 109 -20.41 0.51 -6.56
N PHE A 110 -19.71 1.64 -6.44
CA PHE A 110 -19.81 2.55 -5.30
C PHE A 110 -20.24 3.94 -5.76
N GLU A 111 -20.84 4.70 -4.85
CA GLU A 111 -21.09 6.12 -5.08
C GLU A 111 -19.80 6.91 -4.82
N PHE A 112 -19.22 7.45 -5.88
CA PHE A 112 -18.11 8.39 -5.83
C PHE A 112 -18.57 9.82 -6.13
N THR A 113 -17.72 10.78 -5.79
CA THR A 113 -17.86 12.16 -6.27
C THR A 113 -17.05 12.26 -7.55
N ALA A 114 -17.60 12.87 -8.60
CA ALA A 114 -16.90 13.15 -9.85
C ALA A 114 -16.10 14.46 -9.73
N PRO A 115 -15.13 14.73 -10.65
CA PRO A 115 -14.35 15.97 -10.64
C PRO A 115 -15.16 17.27 -10.62
N ASN A 116 -16.35 17.27 -11.25
CA ASN A 116 -17.26 18.42 -11.29
C ASN A 116 -18.17 18.53 -10.05
N GLY A 117 -18.00 17.64 -9.06
CA GLY A 117 -18.79 17.57 -7.83
C GLY A 117 -20.08 16.73 -7.92
N SER A 118 -20.47 16.21 -9.09
CA SER A 118 -21.65 15.35 -9.19
C SER A 118 -21.39 13.97 -8.57
N LYS A 119 -22.45 13.24 -8.23
CA LYS A 119 -22.34 11.84 -7.80
C LYS A 119 -22.27 10.91 -9.01
N MET A 120 -21.46 9.85 -8.92
CA MET A 120 -21.34 8.80 -9.92
C MET A 120 -21.37 7.43 -9.26
N ASN A 121 -22.17 6.51 -9.79
CA ASN A 121 -22.23 5.12 -9.33
C ASN A 121 -21.48 4.25 -10.34
N CYS A 122 -20.27 3.82 -10.00
CA CYS A 122 -19.39 3.10 -10.91
C CYS A 122 -18.38 2.25 -10.15
N THR A 123 -17.54 1.50 -10.87
CA THR A 123 -16.42 0.76 -10.27
C THR A 123 -15.32 1.72 -9.80
N ILE A 124 -14.37 1.21 -8.99
CA ILE A 124 -13.18 1.98 -8.58
C ILE A 124 -12.37 2.39 -9.82
N LYS A 125 -12.20 1.48 -10.78
CA LYS A 125 -11.49 1.74 -12.05
C LYS A 125 -12.11 2.89 -12.84
N ASP A 126 -13.44 2.90 -12.97
CA ASP A 126 -14.16 3.98 -13.64
C ASP A 126 -13.99 5.31 -12.90
N ALA A 127 -13.98 5.29 -11.55
CA ALA A 127 -13.73 6.46 -10.74
C ALA A 127 -12.31 7.00 -10.97
N ILE A 128 -11.27 6.18 -10.91
CA ILE A 128 -9.89 6.60 -11.21
C ILE A 128 -9.84 7.24 -12.61
N ASN A 129 -10.39 6.59 -13.63
CA ASN A 129 -10.42 7.10 -15.00
C ASN A 129 -11.11 8.47 -15.13
N ALA A 130 -12.21 8.69 -14.41
CA ALA A 130 -12.93 9.96 -14.45
C ALA A 130 -12.09 11.13 -13.91
N TYR A 131 -11.11 10.86 -13.06
CA TYR A 131 -10.22 11.87 -12.49
C TYR A 131 -9.01 12.20 -13.36
N ILE A 132 -8.83 11.55 -14.52
CA ILE A 132 -7.82 11.90 -15.52
C ILE A 132 -8.28 13.16 -16.27
N VAL A 133 -7.55 14.27 -16.09
CA VAL A 133 -7.94 15.60 -16.58
C VAL A 133 -7.34 15.91 -17.94
N ASP A 134 -6.08 15.51 -18.15
CA ASP A 134 -5.34 15.87 -19.34
C ASP A 134 -4.27 14.83 -19.65
N THR A 135 -3.86 14.84 -20.90
CA THR A 135 -2.80 14.01 -21.43
C THR A 135 -1.68 14.96 -21.80
N LEU A 136 -0.57 14.91 -21.07
CA LEU A 136 0.56 15.76 -21.40
C LEU A 136 1.09 15.33 -22.77
N ASP A 137 1.45 16.30 -23.62
CA ASP A 137 1.91 16.07 -25.00
C ASP A 137 2.97 14.97 -25.06
N GLU A 138 3.01 14.23 -26.17
CA GLU A 138 3.98 13.14 -26.42
C GLU A 138 5.46 13.59 -26.24
N ASP A 139 5.72 14.89 -26.33
CA ASP A 139 7.04 15.51 -26.16
C ASP A 139 7.36 15.94 -24.72
N THR A 140 6.42 15.79 -23.78
CA THR A 140 6.63 16.14 -22.36
C THR A 140 7.54 15.11 -21.71
N LYS A 141 8.85 15.35 -21.77
CA LYS A 141 9.86 14.48 -21.14
C LYS A 141 10.26 15.03 -19.79
N PHE A 142 10.08 14.25 -18.73
CA PHE A 142 10.60 14.57 -17.41
C PHE A 142 12.01 14.01 -17.29
N HIS A 143 12.96 14.73 -17.87
CA HIS A 143 14.36 14.31 -17.91
C HIS A 143 15.03 14.19 -16.55
N ARG A 144 14.44 14.69 -15.47
CA ARG A 144 15.00 14.54 -14.14
C ARG A 144 13.95 14.77 -13.08
N VAL A 145 13.77 13.78 -12.24
CA VAL A 145 12.91 13.84 -11.08
C VAL A 145 13.63 13.28 -9.86
N ILE A 146 13.18 13.68 -8.67
CA ILE A 146 13.78 13.28 -7.40
C ILE A 146 12.73 12.55 -6.58
N HIS A 147 13.07 11.37 -6.08
CA HIS A 147 12.25 10.62 -5.15
C HIS A 147 12.90 10.63 -3.77
N GLY A 148 12.13 10.96 -2.73
CA GLY A 148 12.53 10.75 -1.35
C GLY A 148 12.07 9.38 -0.87
N SER A 149 13.00 8.52 -0.43
CA SER A 149 12.68 7.22 0.18
C SER A 149 13.17 7.17 1.61
N SER A 150 12.27 7.06 2.60
CA SER A 150 12.63 6.92 4.02
C SER A 150 12.62 5.47 4.49
N LEU A 151 12.02 4.57 3.70
CA LEU A 151 11.76 3.17 4.07
C LEU A 151 12.60 2.17 3.26
N GLU A 152 13.36 2.65 2.28
CA GLU A 152 14.28 1.82 1.49
C GLU A 152 15.68 2.40 1.43
N SER A 153 16.66 1.50 1.44
CA SER A 153 18.03 1.86 1.10
C SER A 153 18.11 2.25 -0.37
N ILE A 154 18.81 3.34 -0.65
CA ILE A 154 19.15 3.79 -2.01
C ILE A 154 19.75 2.66 -2.84
N ASN A 155 20.65 1.86 -2.25
CA ASN A 155 21.29 0.74 -2.92
C ASN A 155 20.28 -0.37 -3.27
N ASP A 156 19.28 -0.60 -2.43
CA ASP A 156 18.27 -1.61 -2.70
C ASP A 156 17.39 -1.19 -3.87
N ILE A 157 16.96 0.08 -3.90
CA ILE A 157 16.18 0.62 -5.03
C ILE A 157 17.00 0.56 -6.33
N ILE A 158 18.27 0.95 -6.32
CA ILE A 158 19.12 0.93 -7.53
C ILE A 158 19.28 -0.49 -8.07
N ASN A 159 19.55 -1.47 -7.18
CA ASN A 159 19.84 -2.84 -7.61
C ASN A 159 18.58 -3.64 -7.96
N ASN A 160 17.46 -3.33 -7.32
CA ASN A 160 16.28 -4.18 -7.38
C ASN A 160 15.07 -3.51 -8.03
N GLY A 161 15.08 -2.19 -8.19
CA GLY A 161 13.90 -1.36 -8.46
C GLY A 161 13.22 -0.91 -7.16
N PRO A 162 12.39 0.13 -7.22
CA PRO A 162 11.63 0.60 -6.07
C PRO A 162 10.60 -0.45 -5.61
N ASP A 163 10.48 -0.68 -4.30
CA ASP A 163 9.44 -1.52 -3.72
C ASP A 163 8.21 -0.64 -3.50
N MET A 164 7.30 -0.67 -4.47
CA MET A 164 6.08 0.12 -4.45
C MET A 164 5.31 -0.05 -3.12
N ARG A 165 5.33 -1.22 -2.47
CA ARG A 165 4.67 -1.45 -1.17
C ARG A 165 5.19 -0.55 -0.04
N LYS A 166 6.39 0.01 -0.16
CA LYS A 166 7.02 0.87 0.84
C LYS A 166 6.86 2.36 0.56
N THR A 167 6.13 2.74 -0.48
CA THR A 167 5.86 4.14 -0.80
C THR A 167 4.72 4.68 0.08
N THR A 168 4.96 5.76 0.83
CA THR A 168 3.98 6.35 1.75
C THR A 168 3.42 7.64 1.19
N THR A 169 2.28 7.60 0.48
CA THR A 169 1.57 8.83 0.11
C THR A 169 0.14 8.49 -0.25
N ASN A 170 -0.80 9.13 0.45
CA ASN A 170 -2.23 8.80 0.35
C ASN A 170 -3.02 9.89 -0.38
N ALA A 171 -2.49 11.10 -0.55
CA ALA A 171 -3.26 12.21 -1.13
C ALA A 171 -3.64 11.96 -2.61
N PHE A 172 -2.76 11.35 -3.39
CA PHE A 172 -2.97 11.10 -4.83
C PHE A 172 -2.93 9.61 -5.20
N GLY A 173 -3.13 8.73 -4.21
CA GLY A 173 -3.20 7.28 -4.43
C GLY A 173 -1.89 6.53 -4.17
N PRO A 174 -1.94 5.20 -4.23
CA PRO A 174 -0.78 4.35 -3.97
C PRO A 174 0.24 4.51 -5.10
N GLY A 175 1.52 4.65 -4.78
CA GLY A 175 2.58 4.70 -5.79
C GLY A 175 3.86 5.40 -5.33
N MET A 176 4.88 5.35 -6.19
CA MET A 176 6.14 6.05 -5.99
C MET A 176 6.02 7.48 -6.50
N TYR A 177 6.28 8.43 -5.60
CA TYR A 177 6.17 9.85 -5.89
C TYR A 177 7.49 10.51 -6.21
N PHE A 178 7.49 11.24 -7.31
CA PHE A 178 8.61 12.00 -7.82
C PHE A 178 8.33 13.49 -7.73
N ALA A 179 9.37 14.27 -7.43
CA ALA A 179 9.34 15.71 -7.34
C ALA A 179 10.31 16.35 -8.36
N PHE A 180 10.07 17.63 -8.68
CA PHE A 180 10.92 18.39 -9.61
C PHE A 180 12.13 19.05 -8.93
N SER A 181 12.11 19.17 -7.60
CA SER A 181 13.17 19.83 -6.83
C SER A 181 13.55 19.04 -5.60
N GLU A 182 14.78 19.26 -5.11
CA GLU A 182 15.26 18.61 -3.89
C GLU A 182 14.47 19.06 -2.66
N GLY A 183 14.09 20.33 -2.59
CA GLY A 183 13.32 20.87 -1.48
C GLY A 183 11.95 20.21 -1.35
N ASP A 184 11.29 19.92 -2.48
CA ASP A 184 10.04 19.18 -2.47
C ASP A 184 10.26 17.69 -2.11
N ALA A 185 11.35 17.09 -2.60
CA ALA A 185 11.70 15.71 -2.26
C ALA A 185 12.05 15.54 -0.77
N HIS A 186 12.63 16.58 -0.15
CA HIS A 186 13.02 16.62 1.25
C HIS A 186 11.80 16.52 2.19
N ASP A 187 10.65 17.03 1.78
CA ASP A 187 9.40 16.88 2.55
C ASP A 187 8.98 15.40 2.71
N TYR A 188 9.52 14.49 1.89
CA TYR A 188 9.21 13.04 1.93
C TYR A 188 10.32 12.19 2.59
N SER A 189 11.61 12.54 2.43
CA SER A 189 12.74 11.84 3.06
C SER A 189 14.08 12.58 2.92
N ASP A 190 15.00 12.30 3.86
CA ASP A 190 16.41 12.71 3.76
C ASP A 190 17.18 11.95 2.67
N ALA A 191 16.89 10.66 2.49
CA ALA A 191 17.50 9.82 1.45
C ALA A 191 16.78 10.00 0.12
N LYS A 192 17.55 10.36 -0.92
CA LYS A 192 17.02 10.83 -2.20
C LYS A 192 17.65 10.08 -3.37
N LEU A 193 16.80 9.73 -4.31
CA LEU A 193 17.17 9.20 -5.62
C LEU A 193 16.83 10.21 -6.68
N MET A 194 17.57 10.16 -7.78
CA MET A 194 17.17 10.83 -9.00
C MET A 194 16.99 9.82 -10.12
N ALA A 195 16.01 10.07 -10.96
CA ALA A 195 15.70 9.25 -12.12
C ALA A 195 15.21 10.13 -13.26
N ASP A 196 15.22 9.56 -14.46
CA ASP A 196 14.64 10.16 -15.64
C ASP A 196 13.31 9.43 -15.92
N VAL A 197 12.23 10.18 -16.08
CA VAL A 197 10.91 9.64 -16.42
C VAL A 197 10.63 9.97 -17.87
N ILE A 198 10.71 8.95 -18.71
CA ILE A 198 10.53 9.05 -20.16
C ILE A 198 9.38 8.14 -20.62
N PRO A 199 8.50 8.62 -21.51
CA PRO A 199 7.57 7.72 -22.18
C PRO A 199 8.36 6.77 -23.09
N GLN A 200 8.57 5.52 -22.65
CA GLN A 200 9.13 4.47 -23.51
C GLN A 200 8.08 3.94 -24.50
N GLU A 201 8.54 3.47 -25.65
CA GLU A 201 7.73 2.71 -26.61
C GLU A 201 7.72 1.24 -26.18
N ARG A 202 6.52 0.68 -26.03
CA ARG A 202 6.32 -0.74 -25.70
C ARG A 202 6.69 -1.62 -26.89
N GLU A 203 6.93 -2.91 -26.64
CA GLU A 203 7.26 -3.89 -27.70
C GLU A 203 6.20 -3.98 -28.82
N ASN A 204 4.95 -3.62 -28.52
CA ASN A 204 3.85 -3.56 -29.48
C ASN A 204 3.80 -2.24 -30.30
N GLY A 205 4.76 -1.32 -30.11
CA GLY A 205 4.84 -0.02 -30.79
C GLY A 205 4.02 1.09 -30.14
N GLU A 206 3.33 0.83 -29.03
CA GLU A 206 2.58 1.86 -28.30
C GLU A 206 3.51 2.68 -27.40
N LYS A 207 3.50 4.00 -27.53
CA LYS A 207 4.19 4.87 -26.58
C LYS A 207 3.39 4.97 -25.27
N GLY A 208 4.11 4.92 -24.16
CA GLY A 208 3.57 5.26 -22.85
C GLY A 208 2.91 6.63 -22.83
N LYS A 209 1.85 6.77 -22.06
CA LYS A 209 1.09 8.03 -21.97
C LYS A 209 1.32 8.70 -20.62
N ILE A 210 1.54 10.00 -20.62
CA ILE A 210 1.56 10.80 -19.39
C ILE A 210 0.18 11.43 -19.22
N VAL A 211 -0.43 11.23 -18.06
CA VAL A 211 -1.73 11.81 -17.74
C VAL A 211 -1.69 12.58 -16.43
N ARG A 212 -2.56 13.58 -16.28
CA ARG A 212 -2.67 14.35 -15.04
C ARG A 212 -3.97 13.99 -14.33
N PHE A 213 -3.86 13.56 -13.08
CA PHE A 213 -5.03 13.40 -12.20
C PHE A 213 -5.44 14.74 -11.58
N ASN A 214 -6.75 14.91 -11.38
CA ASN A 214 -7.28 16.02 -10.60
C ASN A 214 -6.85 15.92 -9.13
N THR A 215 -7.00 17.02 -8.42
CA THR A 215 -6.47 17.20 -7.07
C THR A 215 -7.11 16.27 -6.06
N ASN A 216 -6.28 15.65 -5.20
CA ASN A 216 -6.68 14.71 -4.16
C ASN A 216 -7.72 13.67 -4.62
N PHE A 217 -7.61 13.16 -5.85
CA PHE A 217 -8.60 12.22 -6.39
C PHE A 217 -8.76 11.00 -5.49
N TYR A 218 -7.67 10.56 -4.87
CA TYR A 218 -7.69 9.36 -4.05
C TYR A 218 -8.49 9.54 -2.76
N ASP A 219 -8.47 10.71 -2.13
CA ASP A 219 -9.37 11.00 -0.99
C ASP A 219 -10.86 10.90 -1.38
N LYS A 220 -11.18 11.05 -2.67
CA LYS A 220 -12.56 10.92 -3.17
C LYS A 220 -12.93 9.46 -3.45
N ILE A 221 -11.95 8.63 -3.75
CA ILE A 221 -12.11 7.20 -4.00
C ILE A 221 -12.04 6.40 -2.69
N ASN A 222 -11.02 6.64 -1.88
CA ASN A 222 -10.77 6.00 -0.60
C ASN A 222 -11.66 6.60 0.49
N ASN A 223 -12.95 6.21 0.49
CA ASN A 223 -13.99 6.81 1.32
C ASN A 223 -14.68 5.81 2.26
N HIS A 224 -15.48 6.34 3.20
CA HIS A 224 -16.15 5.55 4.23
C HIS A 224 -17.10 4.47 3.69
N ASN A 225 -17.80 4.73 2.57
CA ASN A 225 -18.74 3.74 2.00
C ASN A 225 -17.97 2.52 1.47
N LEU A 226 -16.83 2.76 0.83
CA LEU A 226 -15.93 1.71 0.39
C LEU A 226 -15.35 0.93 1.58
N HIS A 227 -14.89 1.63 2.63
CA HIS A 227 -14.38 0.97 3.84
C HIS A 227 -15.42 0.07 4.49
N LYS A 228 -16.65 0.57 4.64
CA LYS A 228 -17.76 -0.19 5.22
C LYS A 228 -18.06 -1.45 4.40
N ALA A 229 -18.08 -1.36 3.07
CA ALA A 229 -18.33 -2.52 2.22
C ALA A 229 -17.23 -3.60 2.38
N ILE A 230 -15.96 -3.18 2.50
CA ILE A 230 -14.85 -4.10 2.78
C ILE A 230 -15.03 -4.73 4.15
N THR A 231 -15.30 -3.94 5.20
CA THR A 231 -15.53 -4.45 6.56
C THR A 231 -16.68 -5.46 6.59
N ASP A 232 -17.82 -5.14 5.96
CA ASP A 232 -18.98 -6.01 5.87
C ASP A 232 -18.64 -7.32 5.13
N PHE A 233 -17.83 -7.25 4.06
CA PHE A 233 -17.40 -8.42 3.29
C PHE A 233 -16.41 -9.31 4.04
N THR A 234 -15.42 -8.72 4.71
CA THR A 234 -14.39 -9.48 5.45
C THR A 234 -14.91 -9.98 6.80
N GLY A 235 -15.98 -9.40 7.32
CA GLY A 235 -16.53 -9.72 8.65
C GLY A 235 -15.54 -9.41 9.79
N LEU A 236 -14.65 -8.45 9.58
CA LEU A 236 -13.61 -8.11 10.54
C LEU A 236 -14.07 -7.00 11.46
N GLU A 237 -14.23 -7.34 12.72
CA GLU A 237 -14.54 -6.40 13.78
C GLU A 237 -13.44 -6.47 14.84
N ALA A 238 -13.08 -5.31 15.39
CA ALA A 238 -12.18 -5.27 16.54
C ALA A 238 -12.83 -6.07 17.70
N PRO A 239 -12.05 -6.82 18.48
CA PRO A 239 -12.55 -7.46 19.69
C PRO A 239 -13.29 -6.45 20.58
N ASP A 240 -14.46 -6.80 21.09
CA ASP A 240 -15.19 -5.94 22.02
C ASP A 240 -14.80 -6.30 23.46
N GLU A 241 -13.60 -5.86 23.87
CA GLU A 241 -13.07 -6.09 25.21
C GLU A 241 -12.89 -4.77 25.98
N PRO A 242 -13.40 -4.65 27.23
CA PRO A 242 -13.37 -3.40 28.00
C PRO A 242 -11.98 -2.82 28.28
N TRP A 243 -10.92 -3.59 28.08
CA TRP A 243 -9.54 -3.25 28.46
C TRP A 243 -8.53 -3.43 27.32
N GLN A 244 -9.02 -3.49 26.08
CA GLN A 244 -8.12 -3.64 24.95
C GLN A 244 -7.25 -2.39 24.73
N PRO A 245 -5.98 -2.55 24.34
CA PRO A 245 -5.17 -1.44 23.88
C PRO A 245 -5.83 -0.71 22.71
N TYR A 246 -5.79 0.63 22.71
CA TYR A 246 -6.36 1.46 21.64
C TYR A 246 -5.79 1.14 20.24
N TYR A 247 -4.54 0.68 20.16
CA TYR A 247 -3.95 0.30 18.87
C TYR A 247 -4.66 -0.87 18.20
N ILE A 248 -5.40 -1.70 18.96
CA ILE A 248 -6.17 -2.81 18.39
C ILE A 248 -7.30 -2.25 17.55
N GLU A 249 -8.20 -1.46 18.14
CA GLU A 249 -9.30 -0.82 17.42
C GLU A 249 -8.81 -0.05 16.18
N ARG A 250 -7.74 0.74 16.36
CA ARG A 250 -7.10 1.47 15.27
C ARG A 250 -6.60 0.57 14.14
N ALA A 251 -5.97 -0.57 14.46
CA ALA A 251 -5.48 -1.51 13.45
C ALA A 251 -6.61 -2.11 12.61
N TYR A 252 -7.76 -2.42 13.21
CA TYR A 252 -8.95 -2.88 12.50
C TYR A 252 -9.58 -1.77 11.65
N MET A 253 -9.64 -0.53 12.17
CA MET A 253 -10.18 0.62 11.41
C MET A 253 -9.33 1.00 10.19
N GLU A 254 -8.00 0.85 10.26
CA GLU A 254 -7.09 1.19 9.17
C GLU A 254 -6.99 0.08 8.09
N LEU A 255 -7.40 -1.15 8.41
CA LEU A 255 -7.27 -2.29 7.50
C LEU A 255 -8.03 -2.11 6.17
N PRO A 256 -9.30 -1.67 6.14
CA PRO A 256 -10.00 -1.43 4.87
C PRO A 256 -9.24 -0.47 3.97
N ALA A 257 -8.71 0.63 4.52
CA ALA A 257 -7.92 1.58 3.76
C ALA A 257 -6.67 0.92 3.14
N LYS A 258 -5.96 0.06 3.90
CA LYS A 258 -4.82 -0.69 3.37
C LYS A 258 -5.18 -1.67 2.26
N LEU A 259 -6.33 -2.33 2.36
CA LEU A 259 -6.81 -3.24 1.31
C LEU A 259 -7.17 -2.47 0.04
N VAL A 260 -7.77 -1.27 0.17
CA VAL A 260 -8.00 -0.36 -0.96
C VAL A 260 -6.69 0.11 -1.56
N ASP A 261 -5.69 0.46 -0.74
CA ASP A 261 -4.37 0.89 -1.20
C ASP A 261 -3.68 -0.20 -2.02
N GLU A 262 -3.72 -1.45 -1.55
CA GLU A 262 -3.13 -2.58 -2.28
C GLU A 262 -3.91 -2.89 -3.57
N TYR A 263 -5.24 -2.92 -3.50
CA TYR A 263 -6.09 -3.10 -4.68
C TYR A 263 -5.84 -2.02 -5.74
N CYS A 264 -5.83 -0.75 -5.33
CA CYS A 264 -5.61 0.36 -6.24
C CYS A 264 -4.19 0.34 -6.81
N ARG A 265 -3.19 -0.12 -6.05
CA ARG A 265 -1.83 -0.32 -6.54
C ARG A 265 -1.80 -1.35 -7.66
N ASP A 266 -2.37 -2.53 -7.42
CA ASP A 266 -2.45 -3.60 -8.43
C ASP A 266 -3.25 -3.16 -9.65
N LEU A 267 -4.41 -2.54 -9.45
CA LEU A 267 -5.25 -2.01 -10.52
C LEU A 267 -4.50 -0.97 -11.36
N MET A 268 -3.82 -0.03 -10.71
CA MET A 268 -3.07 1.01 -11.39
C MET A 268 -1.88 0.42 -12.16
N VAL A 269 -1.05 -0.41 -11.53
CA VAL A 269 0.15 -0.97 -12.17
C VAL A 269 -0.19 -2.00 -13.25
N GLU A 270 -1.00 -2.99 -12.92
CA GLU A 270 -1.17 -4.18 -13.76
C GLU A 270 -2.24 -4.00 -14.84
N GLU A 271 -3.30 -3.24 -14.55
CA GLU A 271 -4.41 -3.08 -15.50
C GLU A 271 -4.42 -1.74 -16.21
N MET A 272 -4.05 -0.66 -15.52
CA MET A 272 -4.01 0.69 -16.10
C MET A 272 -2.60 1.05 -16.63
N GLY A 273 -1.59 0.25 -16.30
CA GLY A 273 -0.21 0.44 -16.71
C GLY A 273 0.47 1.63 -16.03
N ILE A 274 -0.03 2.13 -14.90
CA ILE A 274 0.51 3.29 -14.18
C ILE A 274 1.71 2.87 -13.35
N ASP A 275 2.87 3.45 -13.62
CA ASP A 275 4.13 3.05 -12.96
C ASP A 275 4.71 4.16 -12.08
N ALA A 276 4.75 5.39 -12.60
CA ALA A 276 5.35 6.53 -11.92
C ALA A 276 4.30 7.59 -11.62
N ALA A 277 4.24 8.05 -10.37
CA ALA A 277 3.49 9.23 -9.97
C ALA A 277 4.46 10.39 -9.72
N GLN A 278 4.19 11.53 -10.30
CA GLN A 278 4.91 12.77 -10.09
C GLN A 278 3.97 13.76 -9.40
N CYS A 279 4.36 14.22 -8.22
CA CYS A 279 3.65 15.29 -7.52
C CYS A 279 4.40 16.60 -7.77
N GLY A 280 3.69 17.61 -8.26
CA GLY A 280 4.23 18.95 -8.34
C GLY A 280 4.29 19.61 -6.95
N ALA A 281 5.30 20.46 -6.77
CA ALA A 281 5.50 21.37 -5.63
C ALA A 281 4.26 22.20 -5.28
N ARG A 282 4.28 22.83 -4.09
CA ARG A 282 3.32 23.71 -3.37
C ARG A 282 2.30 24.62 -4.12
N GLY A 283 2.21 24.60 -5.45
CA GLY A 283 1.15 25.23 -6.25
C GLY A 283 0.46 24.33 -7.29
N PHE A 284 0.95 23.11 -7.52
CA PHE A 284 0.25 22.11 -8.32
C PHE A 284 -0.49 21.18 -7.39
N HIS A 285 -1.77 21.46 -7.15
CA HIS A 285 -2.63 20.54 -6.42
C HIS A 285 -2.87 19.22 -7.19
N SER A 286 -2.15 18.90 -8.26
CA SER A 286 -2.38 17.74 -9.15
C SER A 286 -1.18 16.82 -9.24
N CYS A 287 -1.42 15.53 -9.49
CA CYS A 287 -0.39 14.54 -9.75
C CYS A 287 -0.34 14.19 -11.24
N ALA A 288 0.84 14.26 -11.86
CA ALA A 288 1.08 13.69 -13.18
C ALA A 288 1.49 12.23 -13.01
N VAL A 289 0.97 11.32 -13.81
CA VAL A 289 1.35 9.91 -13.76
C VAL A 289 1.74 9.42 -15.15
N VAL A 290 2.62 8.43 -15.19
CA VAL A 290 2.98 7.77 -16.45
C VAL A 290 2.34 6.40 -16.49
N LEU A 291 1.51 6.19 -17.52
CA LEU A 291 0.86 4.93 -17.85
C LEU A 291 1.83 4.04 -18.66
N ASN A 292 3.02 3.77 -18.11
CA ASN A 292 3.98 2.86 -18.72
C ASN A 292 4.86 2.13 -17.69
N PRO A 293 4.82 0.79 -17.59
CA PRO A 293 5.56 -0.01 -16.60
C PRO A 293 7.10 0.11 -16.65
N ASP A 294 7.67 0.70 -17.70
CA ASP A 294 9.13 0.87 -17.87
C ASP A 294 9.55 2.34 -17.98
N ALA A 295 8.74 3.28 -17.48
CA ALA A 295 8.97 4.71 -17.69
C ALA A 295 10.21 5.28 -16.97
N ILE A 296 10.62 4.62 -15.88
CA ILE A 296 11.69 5.11 -15.00
C ILE A 296 13.03 4.55 -15.48
N THR A 297 13.96 5.45 -15.79
CA THR A 297 15.31 5.10 -16.26
C THR A 297 16.37 5.88 -15.50
N ASN A 298 17.64 5.46 -15.64
CA ASN A 298 18.80 6.17 -15.09
C ASN A 298 18.72 6.46 -13.57
N ILE A 299 18.15 5.54 -12.79
CA ILE A 299 18.04 5.65 -11.34
C ILE A 299 19.44 5.71 -10.73
N GLN A 300 19.72 6.75 -9.95
CA GLN A 300 20.99 6.92 -9.24
C GLN A 300 20.77 7.67 -7.92
N GLU A 301 21.75 7.61 -7.03
CA GLU A 301 21.78 8.42 -5.82
C GLU A 301 21.76 9.92 -6.16
N PHE A 302 20.92 10.68 -5.45
CA PHE A 302 20.90 12.12 -5.61
C PHE A 302 22.17 12.73 -5.02
N ASN A 303 22.96 13.41 -5.85
CA ASN A 303 24.15 14.13 -5.42
C ASN A 303 23.94 15.65 -5.60
N PRO A 304 23.80 16.44 -4.51
CA PRO A 304 23.58 17.88 -4.60
C PRO A 304 24.80 18.64 -5.14
N TYR A 305 26.00 18.05 -5.10
CA TYR A 305 27.26 18.68 -5.51
C TYR A 305 27.66 18.38 -6.95
N ARG A 306 26.91 17.54 -7.67
CA ARG A 306 27.16 17.29 -9.11
C ARG A 306 26.73 18.45 -10.01
N TYR A 307 26.22 19.54 -9.43
CA TYR A 307 25.54 20.63 -10.14
C TYR A 307 26.06 22.03 -9.78
N TYR A 308 27.24 22.11 -9.16
CA TYR A 308 28.06 23.33 -9.07
C TYR A 308 29.34 23.17 -9.89
#